data_AF-A0A8J2KKG8-F1
#
_entry.id   AF-A0A8J2KKG8-F1
#
_cell.length_a   1.000
_cell.length_b   1.000
_cell.length_c   1.000
_cell.angle_alpha   90.00
_cell.angle_beta   90.00
_cell.angle_gamma   90.00
#
_symmetry.space_group_name_H-M   'P 1'
#
loop_
_entity.id
_entity.type
_entity.pdbx_description
1 polymer ?
#
loop_
_entity_poly.entity_id
_entity_poly.type
_entity_poly.pdbx_seq_one_letter_code
_entity_poly.pdbx_strand_id
1 'polypeptide(L)'
;MLTPKLVTLNKPIQSGMVVLDLAKVIFFHGYYQQLKVVFPGGISMLYMDTDSAVILVNDPQRTFLQDLAKHKQFFDFSKLPKDHEIFREHEQLLETRVVNAGVSGLWKLESIDVQQITTIKSKQYSILYFDQAEELKCKGVTYAA
;
A
#
# COMPACT_ATOMS: atom_id res chain seq x y z
N MET A 1 29.85 3.41 44.89
CA MET A 1 29.58 4.21 43.67
C MET A 1 29.63 3.26 42.49
N LEU A 2 28.54 3.12 41.73
CA LEU A 2 28.54 2.36 40.48
C LEU A 2 29.30 3.17 39.43
N THR A 3 30.48 2.71 39.02
CA THR A 3 31.22 3.29 37.90
C THR A 3 30.44 3.02 36.60
N PRO A 4 30.21 4.03 35.75
CA PRO A 4 29.53 3.81 34.49
C PRO A 4 30.37 2.87 33.62
N LYS A 5 29.77 1.75 33.20
CA LYS A 5 30.37 0.86 32.19
C LYS A 5 30.52 1.65 30.88
N LEU A 6 31.73 1.65 30.33
CA LEU A 6 31.97 2.15 28.98
C LEU A 6 31.13 1.32 27.98
N VAL A 7 30.17 1.96 27.31
CA VAL A 7 29.35 1.33 26.27
C VAL A 7 29.96 1.66 24.91
N THR A 8 30.42 0.65 24.18
CA THR A 8 30.94 0.81 22.81
C THR A 8 29.81 0.61 21.81
N LEU A 9 29.48 1.65 21.05
CA LEU A 9 28.43 1.62 20.01
C LEU A 9 29.02 1.22 18.65
N ASN A 10 29.49 -0.01 18.53
CA ASN A 10 30.09 -0.58 17.31
C ASN A 10 29.09 -1.33 16.41
N LYS A 11 27.79 -1.19 16.68
CA LYS A 11 26.72 -1.77 15.86
C LYS A 11 25.97 -0.65 15.15
N PRO A 12 25.52 -0.85 13.90
CA PRO A 12 24.82 0.18 13.11
C PRO A 12 23.36 0.36 13.56
N ILE A 13 23.08 0.40 14.87
CA ILE A 13 21.73 0.49 15.43
C ILE A 13 21.06 1.80 14.98
N GLN A 14 21.82 2.90 14.98
CA GLN A 14 21.35 4.21 14.55
C GLN A 14 20.97 4.20 13.07
N SER A 15 21.68 3.46 12.22
CA SER A 15 21.34 3.33 10.81
C SER A 15 19.97 2.65 10.62
N GLY A 16 19.68 1.59 11.38
CA GLY A 16 18.37 0.95 11.37
C GLY A 16 17.24 1.90 11.75
N MET A 17 17.43 2.74 12.78
CA MET A 17 16.46 3.77 13.16
C MET A 17 16.23 4.77 12.02
N VAL A 18 17.29 5.29 11.40
CA VAL A 18 17.19 6.25 10.29
C VAL A 18 16.44 5.66 9.10
N VAL A 19 16.70 4.41 8.74
CA VAL A 19 16.00 3.73 7.63
C VAL A 19 14.51 3.60 7.93
N LEU A 20 14.13 3.21 9.15
CA LEU A 20 12.73 3.09 9.55
C LEU A 20 12.00 4.43 9.57
N ASP A 21 12.65 5.50 10.05
CA ASP A 21 12.06 6.83 10.05
C ASP A 21 11.94 7.40 8.63
N LEU A 22 12.94 7.18 7.77
CA LEU A 22 12.86 7.56 6.37
C LEU A 22 11.74 6.81 5.63
N ALA A 23 11.55 5.52 5.91
CA ALA A 23 10.47 4.73 5.33
C ALA A 23 9.09 5.32 5.66
N LYS A 24 8.87 5.77 6.91
CA LYS A 24 7.62 6.48 7.30
C LYS A 24 7.46 7.78 6.53
N VAL A 25 8.52 8.58 6.42
CA VAL A 25 8.48 9.86 5.71
C VAL A 25 8.11 9.64 4.24
N ILE A 26 8.72 8.67 3.57
CA ILE A 26 8.42 8.33 2.17
C ILE A 26 6.97 7.89 2.02
N PHE A 27 6.50 7.00 2.89
CA PHE A 27 5.12 6.51 2.87
C PHE A 27 4.10 7.64 3.06
N PHE A 28 4.27 8.47 4.09
CA PHE A 28 3.33 9.57 4.35
C PHE A 28 3.43 10.67 3.30
N HIS A 29 4.63 10.96 2.79
CA HIS A 29 4.80 11.87 1.66
C HIS A 29 4.03 11.38 0.44
N GLY A 30 4.15 10.11 0.06
CA GLY A 30 3.38 9.53 -1.03
C GLY A 30 1.87 9.56 -0.76
N TYR A 31 1.43 9.26 0.46
CA TYR A 31 0.01 9.31 0.81
C TYR A 31 -0.57 10.73 0.69
N TYR A 32 0.08 11.72 1.29
CA TYR A 32 -0.45 13.09 1.35
C TYR A 32 -0.19 13.90 0.08
N GLN A 33 0.94 13.69 -0.60
CA GLN A 33 1.33 14.51 -1.76
C GLN A 33 1.08 13.84 -3.10
N GLN A 34 0.94 12.51 -3.15
CA GLN A 34 0.59 11.79 -4.37
C GLN A 34 -0.86 11.32 -4.31
N LEU A 35 -1.21 10.38 -3.43
CA LEU A 35 -2.52 9.72 -3.45
C LEU A 35 -3.70 10.69 -3.23
N LYS A 36 -3.57 11.66 -2.30
CA LYS A 36 -4.59 12.70 -2.12
C LYS A 36 -4.77 13.63 -3.33
N VAL A 37 -3.72 13.80 -4.14
CA VAL A 37 -3.77 14.59 -5.38
C VAL A 37 -4.41 13.77 -6.50
N VAL A 38 -4.11 12.47 -6.58
CA VAL A 38 -4.71 11.56 -7.55
C VAL A 38 -6.23 11.52 -7.41
N PHE A 39 -6.74 11.46 -6.17
CA PHE A 39 -8.17 11.29 -5.91
C PHE A 39 -8.80 12.55 -5.28
N PRO A 40 -9.35 13.47 -6.09
CA PRO A 40 -9.84 14.76 -5.60
C PRO A 40 -11.10 14.66 -4.71
N GLY A 41 -11.87 13.57 -4.83
CA GLY A 41 -13.00 13.28 -3.95
C GLY A 41 -12.60 12.94 -2.50
N GLY A 42 -11.30 12.73 -2.27
CA GLY A 42 -10.71 12.45 -0.97
C GLY A 42 -10.46 10.96 -0.74
N ILE A 43 -9.50 10.69 0.15
CA ILE A 43 -9.16 9.34 0.58
C ILE A 43 -9.09 9.24 2.10
N SER A 44 -9.47 8.08 2.61
CA SER A 44 -9.36 7.72 4.02
C SER A 44 -8.51 6.46 4.18
N MET A 45 -7.54 6.49 5.09
CA MET A 45 -6.72 5.32 5.40
C MET A 45 -7.48 4.40 6.36
N LEU A 46 -7.84 3.20 5.90
CA LEU A 46 -8.56 2.22 6.71
C LEU A 46 -7.61 1.34 7.51
N TYR A 47 -6.49 0.94 6.89
CA TYR A 47 -5.49 0.08 7.51
C TYR A 47 -4.11 0.32 6.91
N MET A 48 -3.05 0.08 7.70
CA MET A 48 -1.67 0.12 7.24
C MET A 48 -0.82 -0.95 7.93
N ASP A 49 0.09 -1.58 7.19
CA ASP A 49 1.14 -2.46 7.73
C ASP A 49 2.46 -2.24 6.98
N THR A 50 3.39 -1.54 7.63
CA THR A 50 4.75 -1.23 7.15
C THR A 50 4.82 -0.53 5.79
N ASP A 51 4.66 -1.26 4.70
CA ASP A 51 4.77 -0.84 3.30
C ASP A 51 3.46 -1.03 2.52
N SER A 52 2.39 -1.49 3.18
CA SER A 52 1.07 -1.70 2.59
C SER A 52 0.00 -0.87 3.29
N ALA A 53 -1.03 -0.50 2.54
CA ALA A 53 -2.17 0.25 3.05
C ALA A 53 -3.45 -0.18 2.35
N VAL A 54 -4.57 -0.13 3.08
CA VAL A 54 -5.91 -0.21 2.51
C VAL A 54 -6.53 1.18 2.63
N ILE A 55 -6.89 1.75 1.49
CA ILE A 55 -7.46 3.09 1.40
C ILE A 55 -8.88 3.01 0.88
N LEU A 56 -9.76 3.80 1.48
CA LEU A 56 -11.07 4.09 0.93
C LEU A 56 -10.95 5.33 0.04
N VAL A 57 -11.27 5.18 -1.23
CA VAL A 57 -11.35 6.30 -2.16
C VAL A 57 -12.81 6.74 -2.28
N ASN A 58 -13.06 8.03 -2.03
CA ASN A 58 -14.38 8.61 -2.25
C ASN A 58 -14.46 9.09 -3.71
N ASP A 59 -15.21 8.35 -4.53
CA ASP A 59 -15.35 8.62 -5.96
C ASP A 59 -16.83 8.76 -6.38
N PRO A 60 -17.48 9.90 -6.04
CA PRO A 60 -18.87 10.13 -6.41
C PRO A 60 -19.06 10.34 -7.92
N GLN A 61 -18.01 10.71 -8.65
CA GLN A 61 -18.04 10.99 -10.09
C GLN A 61 -17.72 9.77 -10.95
N ARG A 62 -17.32 8.65 -10.33
CA ARG A 62 -16.91 7.41 -11.01
C ARG A 62 -15.72 7.62 -11.95
N THR A 63 -14.74 8.43 -11.52
CA THR A 63 -13.52 8.74 -12.29
C THR A 63 -12.29 7.96 -11.84
N PHE A 64 -12.43 7.02 -10.89
CA PHE A 64 -11.32 6.28 -10.29
C PHE A 64 -10.31 5.71 -11.29
N LEU A 65 -10.76 4.97 -12.32
CA LEU A 65 -9.88 4.38 -13.32
C LEU A 65 -9.15 5.43 -14.17
N GLN A 66 -9.84 6.53 -14.51
CA GLN A 66 -9.26 7.64 -15.25
C GLN A 66 -8.20 8.37 -14.43
N ASP A 67 -8.45 8.56 -13.13
CA ASP A 67 -7.53 9.26 -12.23
C ASP A 67 -6.26 8.45 -11.98
N LEU A 68 -6.38 7.12 -11.85
CA LEU A 68 -5.25 6.20 -11.87
C LEU A 68 -4.45 6.31 -13.18
N ALA A 69 -5.13 6.32 -14.33
CA ALA A 69 -4.48 6.36 -15.63
C ALA A 69 -3.75 7.69 -15.90
N LYS A 70 -4.34 8.82 -15.50
CA LYS A 70 -3.72 10.15 -15.59
C LYS A 70 -2.45 10.26 -14.76
N HIS A 71 -2.40 9.58 -13.61
CA HIS A 71 -1.28 9.61 -12.67
C HIS A 71 -0.47 8.32 -12.65
N LYS A 72 -0.43 7.61 -13.78
CA LYS A 72 0.22 6.29 -13.93
C LYS A 72 1.68 6.24 -13.46
N GLN A 73 2.40 7.37 -13.48
CA GLN A 73 3.77 7.48 -12.98
C GLN A 73 3.93 7.18 -11.49
N PHE A 74 2.85 7.21 -10.70
CA PHE A 74 2.89 6.91 -9.27
C PHE A 74 2.57 5.44 -8.95
N PHE A 75 2.16 4.64 -9.93
CA PHE A 75 1.59 3.32 -9.69
C PHE A 75 2.35 2.20 -10.40
N ASP A 76 2.43 1.05 -9.72
CA ASP A 76 2.83 -0.24 -10.30
C ASP A 76 1.57 -1.10 -10.47
N PHE A 77 1.17 -1.31 -11.73
CA PHE A 77 -0.01 -2.09 -12.12
C PHE A 77 0.30 -3.59 -12.36
N SER A 78 1.52 -4.06 -12.07
CA SER A 78 2.00 -5.40 -12.44
C SER A 78 1.17 -6.55 -11.86
N LYS A 79 0.55 -6.34 -10.70
CA LYS A 79 -0.30 -7.34 -10.03
C LYS A 79 -1.73 -7.43 -10.58
N LEU A 80 -2.20 -6.41 -11.29
CA LEU A 80 -3.53 -6.48 -11.91
C LEU A 80 -3.52 -7.52 -13.05
N PRO A 81 -4.61 -8.30 -13.21
CA PRO A 81 -4.79 -9.19 -14.34
C PRO A 81 -4.70 -8.43 -15.67
N LYS A 82 -4.12 -9.04 -16.70
CA LYS A 82 -4.00 -8.38 -18.02
C LYS A 82 -5.35 -8.04 -18.65
N ASP A 83 -6.40 -8.78 -18.28
CA ASP A 83 -7.77 -8.59 -18.77
C ASP A 83 -8.61 -7.67 -17.86
N HIS A 84 -7.96 -6.97 -16.92
CA HIS A 84 -8.64 -6.02 -16.05
C HIS A 84 -9.19 -4.82 -16.85
N GLU A 85 -10.38 -4.33 -16.48
CA GLU A 85 -11.13 -3.26 -17.17
C GLU A 85 -10.26 -2.02 -17.47
N ILE A 86 -9.42 -1.61 -16.51
CA ILE A 86 -8.49 -0.49 -16.67
C ILE A 86 -7.60 -0.59 -17.93
N PHE A 87 -7.16 -1.79 -18.34
CA PHE A 87 -6.33 -1.97 -19.53
C PHE A 87 -7.15 -1.98 -20.82
N ARG A 88 -8.44 -2.30 -20.74
CA ARG A 88 -9.38 -2.20 -21.86
C ARG A 88 -9.72 -0.74 -22.15
N GLU A 89 -9.89 0.07 -21.11
CA GLU A 89 -10.15 1.52 -21.23
C GLU A 89 -8.89 2.35 -21.53
N HIS A 90 -7.74 1.89 -21.03
CA HIS A 90 -6.47 2.61 -21.09
C HIS A 90 -5.32 1.69 -21.49
N GLU A 91 -5.28 1.29 -22.76
CA GLU A 91 -4.29 0.36 -23.32
C GLU A 91 -2.84 0.82 -23.08
N GLN A 92 -2.58 2.13 -23.03
CA GLN A 92 -1.26 2.71 -22.72
C GLN A 92 -0.70 2.30 -21.35
N LEU A 93 -1.55 1.80 -20.44
CA LEU A 93 -1.12 1.27 -19.15
C LEU A 93 -0.50 -0.12 -19.26
N LEU A 94 -0.68 -0.86 -20.35
CA LEU A 94 -0.02 -2.16 -20.57
C LEU A 94 1.50 -2.01 -20.64
N GLU A 95 1.99 -0.96 -21.28
CA GLU A 95 3.43 -0.64 -21.28
C GLU A 95 3.89 -0.23 -19.88
N THR A 96 3.12 0.67 -19.23
CA THR A 96 3.43 1.13 -17.87
C THR A 96 3.46 -0.02 -16.86
N ARG A 97 2.59 -1.02 -17.02
CA ARG A 97 2.57 -2.25 -16.22
C ARG A 97 3.90 -3.01 -16.25
N VAL A 98 4.61 -2.98 -17.39
CA VAL A 98 5.92 -3.63 -17.54
C VAL A 98 7.03 -2.73 -17.02
N VAL A 99 7.00 -1.44 -17.39
CA VAL A 99 8.06 -0.48 -17.03
C VAL A 99 8.11 -0.20 -15.53
N ASN A 100 6.94 -0.06 -14.88
CA ASN A 100 6.84 0.27 -13.46
C ASN A 100 6.92 -0.96 -12.55
N ALA A 101 6.98 -2.17 -13.10
CA ALA A 101 6.97 -3.41 -12.31
C ALA A 101 8.17 -3.48 -11.36
N GLY A 102 7.92 -3.41 -10.05
CA GLY A 102 8.96 -3.51 -9.03
C GLY A 102 9.88 -2.29 -8.94
N VAL A 103 9.52 -1.16 -9.56
CA VAL A 103 10.27 0.10 -9.40
C VAL A 103 10.03 0.66 -7.99
N SER A 104 11.11 0.94 -7.27
CA SER A 104 11.05 1.43 -5.90
C SER A 104 10.39 2.81 -5.81
N GLY A 105 9.54 2.99 -4.80
CA GLY A 105 8.85 4.26 -4.52
C GLY A 105 7.51 4.42 -5.23
N LEU A 106 7.08 3.44 -6.03
CA LEU A 106 5.76 3.41 -6.65
C LEU A 106 4.74 2.68 -5.76
N TRP A 107 3.49 3.10 -5.87
CA TRP A 107 2.36 2.44 -5.21
C TRP A 107 1.93 1.23 -6.03
N LYS A 108 2.25 0.04 -5.51
CA LYS A 108 1.78 -1.19 -6.14
C LYS A 108 0.31 -1.40 -5.84
N LEU A 109 -0.48 -1.51 -6.91
CA LEU A 109 -1.90 -1.87 -6.78
C LEU A 109 -2.00 -3.39 -6.59
N GLU A 110 -2.23 -3.78 -5.34
CA GLU A 110 -2.40 -5.17 -4.93
C GLU A 110 -3.77 -5.71 -5.36
N SER A 111 -4.83 -4.95 -5.06
CA SER A 111 -6.22 -5.25 -5.39
C SER A 111 -7.00 -3.93 -5.42
N ILE A 112 -8.05 -3.90 -6.25
CA ILE A 112 -8.99 -2.77 -6.35
C ILE A 112 -10.45 -3.22 -6.19
N ASP A 113 -10.65 -4.51 -5.97
CA ASP A 113 -11.90 -5.25 -5.92
C ASP A 113 -12.30 -5.64 -4.50
N VAL A 114 -11.91 -4.81 -3.52
CA VAL A 114 -12.27 -4.98 -2.12
C VAL A 114 -13.71 -4.56 -1.90
N GLN A 115 -14.56 -5.49 -1.43
CA GLN A 115 -15.95 -5.24 -1.10
C GLN A 115 -16.08 -4.73 0.35
N GLN A 116 -15.41 -5.39 1.30
CA GLN A 116 -15.46 -5.03 2.71
C GLN A 116 -14.12 -5.31 3.39
N ILE A 117 -13.82 -4.55 4.44
CA ILE A 117 -12.68 -4.78 5.31
C ILE A 117 -13.09 -4.59 6.76
N THR A 118 -12.65 -5.51 7.62
CA THR A 118 -12.78 -5.41 9.07
C THR A 118 -11.40 -5.49 9.70
N THR A 119 -11.01 -4.46 10.44
CA THR A 119 -9.69 -4.38 11.10
C THR A 119 -9.89 -4.24 12.60
N ILE A 120 -9.21 -5.09 13.38
CA ILE A 120 -9.35 -5.09 14.84
C ILE A 120 -8.11 -4.47 15.48
N LYS A 121 -6.92 -4.98 15.12
CA LYS A 121 -5.62 -4.48 15.60
C LYS A 121 -4.55 -4.69 14.55
N SER A 122 -3.34 -4.21 14.82
CA SER A 122 -2.20 -4.45 13.95
C SER A 122 -2.02 -5.95 13.67
N LYS A 123 -1.88 -6.27 12.38
CA LYS A 123 -1.73 -7.64 11.86
C LYS A 123 -2.92 -8.57 12.15
N GLN A 124 -4.10 -7.97 12.36
CA GLN A 124 -5.37 -8.65 12.54
C GLN A 124 -6.49 -7.97 11.76
N TYR A 125 -6.79 -8.52 10.58
CA TYR A 125 -7.81 -8.00 9.68
C TYR A 125 -8.43 -9.12 8.85
N SER A 126 -9.63 -8.84 8.32
CA SER A 126 -10.31 -9.64 7.32
C SER A 126 -10.67 -8.75 6.13
N ILE A 127 -10.41 -9.21 4.91
CA ILE A 127 -10.80 -8.55 3.67
C ILE A 127 -11.71 -9.49 2.88
N LEU A 128 -12.86 -9.00 2.45
CA LEU A 128 -13.78 -9.68 1.54
C LEU A 128 -13.70 -8.99 0.18
N TYR A 129 -13.46 -9.77 -0.87
CA TYR A 129 -13.39 -9.29 -2.26
C TYR A 129 -14.72 -9.50 -2.99
N PHE A 130 -14.92 -8.84 -4.13
CA PHE A 130 -16.16 -8.96 -4.90
C PHE A 130 -16.44 -10.39 -5.41
N ASP A 131 -15.40 -11.18 -5.64
CA ASP A 131 -15.48 -12.60 -6.03
C ASP A 131 -15.87 -13.54 -4.87
N GLN A 132 -16.17 -12.99 -3.68
CA GLN A 132 -16.44 -13.69 -2.44
C GLN A 132 -15.23 -14.43 -1.84
N ALA A 133 -14.01 -14.17 -2.33
CA ALA A 133 -12.81 -14.62 -1.66
C ALA A 133 -12.59 -13.83 -0.36
N GLU A 134 -12.03 -14.50 0.65
CA GLU A 134 -11.70 -13.90 1.95
C GLU A 134 -10.20 -14.01 2.23
N GLU A 135 -9.57 -12.89 2.58
CA GLU A 135 -8.23 -12.86 3.18
C GLU A 135 -8.35 -12.65 4.69
N LEU A 136 -8.11 -13.70 5.46
CA LEU A 136 -8.04 -13.66 6.91
C LEU A 136 -6.58 -13.59 7.36
N LYS A 137 -6.23 -12.53 8.08
CA LYS A 137 -4.90 -12.40 8.67
C LYS A 137 -5.03 -12.21 10.17
N CYS A 138 -4.46 -13.14 10.93
CA CYS A 138 -4.41 -13.06 12.38
C CYS A 138 -3.05 -13.56 12.87
N LYS A 139 -2.08 -12.64 13.02
CA LYS A 139 -0.72 -13.02 13.41
C LYS A 139 -0.73 -13.71 14.79
N GLY A 140 -0.12 -14.89 14.86
CA GLY A 140 -0.01 -15.69 16.08
C GLY A 140 -1.11 -16.74 16.26
N VAL A 141 -2.07 -16.83 15.33
CA VAL A 141 -3.06 -17.90 15.29
C VAL A 141 -2.68 -18.89 14.19
N THR A 142 -2.52 -20.15 14.58
CA THR A 142 -2.50 -21.29 13.64
C THR A 142 -3.87 -21.91 13.61
N TYR A 143 -4.33 -22.33 12.43
CA TYR A 143 -5.52 -23.18 12.34
C TYR A 143 -5.30 -24.41 13.22
N ALA A 144 -6.24 -24.68 14.12
CA ALA A 144 -6.25 -25.94 14.83
C ALA A 144 -6.42 -27.04 13.78
N ALA A 145 -5.45 -27.96 13.74
CA ALA A 145 -5.51 -29.15 12.89
C ALA A 145 -6.62 -30.10 13.35
#